data_AF-A0A7V5RL25-F1
#
_entry.id   AF-A0A7V5RL25-F1
#
_cell.length_a   1.000
_cell.length_b   1.000
_cell.length_c   1.000
_cell.angle_alpha   90.00
_cell.angle_beta   90.00
_cell.angle_gamma   90.00
#
_symmetry.space_group_name_H-M   'P 1'
#
loop_
_entity.id
_entity.type
_entity.pdbx_description
1 polymer ?
#
loop_
_entity_poly.entity_id
_entity_poly.type
_entity_poly.pdbx_seq_one_letter_code
_entity_poly.pdbx_strand_id
1 'polypeptide(L)'
;MPFAHQLGSLFYPACCLLCHASHQSLRHWVCDPCYAGLCALPLAGQRDIRLGNGRVLPVFSRWLFDDPVQKLIHALKYARHFSLAGQLGAELARRFGPAGWDMQGCTLVPVPLHKRRLEERGFNQSE
;
A
#
# COMPACT_ATOMS: atom_id res chain seq x y z
N MET A 1 18.42 -28.45 5.07
CA MET A 1 17.85 -29.06 3.85
C MET A 1 17.28 -27.95 2.94
N PRO A 2 18.09 -27.21 2.15
CA PRO A 2 17.63 -26.05 1.37
C PRO A 2 17.46 -26.30 -0.14
N PHE A 3 17.56 -27.55 -0.61
CA PHE A 3 17.67 -27.84 -2.05
C PHE A 3 16.34 -27.79 -2.83
N ALA A 4 15.19 -27.93 -2.18
CA ALA A 4 13.89 -27.97 -2.89
C ALA A 4 13.37 -26.59 -3.33
N HIS A 5 13.86 -25.50 -2.74
CA HIS A 5 13.43 -24.13 -3.08
C HIS A 5 14.14 -23.53 -4.30
N GLN A 6 15.25 -24.12 -4.77
CA GLN A 6 16.08 -23.54 -5.84
C GLN A 6 15.61 -23.84 -7.27
N LEU A 7 14.86 -24.93 -7.49
CA LEU A 7 14.39 -25.28 -8.84
C LEU A 7 13.10 -24.54 -9.23
N GLY A 8 12.23 -24.22 -8.27
CA GLY A 8 11.00 -23.47 -8.54
C GLY A 8 11.25 -22.01 -8.96
N SER A 9 12.31 -21.38 -8.43
CA SER A 9 12.68 -20.00 -8.75
C SER A 9 13.25 -19.81 -10.16
N LEU A 10 13.66 -20.88 -10.85
CA LEU A 10 14.10 -20.82 -12.25
C LEU A 10 12.92 -20.67 -13.22
N PHE A 11 11.77 -21.26 -12.88
CA PHE A 11 10.55 -21.19 -13.68
C PHE A 11 9.60 -20.07 -13.24
N TYR A 12 9.69 -19.65 -11.97
CA TYR A 12 8.83 -18.61 -11.40
C TYR A 12 9.63 -17.69 -10.45
N PRO A 13 10.60 -16.91 -10.96
CA PRO A 13 11.34 -15.98 -10.12
C PRO A 13 10.39 -14.93 -9.53
N ALA A 14 10.50 -14.68 -8.24
CA ALA A 14 9.85 -13.52 -7.64
C ALA A 14 10.46 -12.27 -8.30
N CYS A 15 9.63 -11.54 -9.04
CA CYS A 15 10.00 -10.30 -9.69
C CYS A 15 9.40 -9.11 -8.96
N CYS A 16 10.10 -7.98 -8.98
CA CYS A 16 9.57 -6.73 -8.46
C CYS A 16 8.32 -6.30 -9.28
N LEU A 17 7.24 -5.90 -8.62
CA LEU A 17 6.01 -5.43 -9.27
C LEU A 17 6.18 -4.11 -10.05
N LEU A 18 7.27 -3.38 -9.83
CA LEU A 18 7.52 -2.07 -10.45
C LEU A 18 8.51 -2.14 -11.61
N CYS A 19 9.68 -2.77 -11.40
CA CYS A 19 10.71 -2.87 -12.44
C CYS A 19 10.73 -4.23 -13.16
N HIS A 20 9.95 -5.21 -12.70
CA HIS A 20 9.87 -6.56 -13.26
C HIS A 20 11.18 -7.37 -13.26
N ALA A 21 12.24 -6.85 -12.63
CA ALA A 21 13.49 -7.57 -12.45
C ALA A 21 13.42 -8.55 -11.27
N SER A 22 14.15 -9.66 -11.39
CA SER A 22 14.39 -10.59 -10.30
C SER A 22 15.49 -10.04 -9.39
N HIS A 23 15.25 -10.03 -8.08
CA HIS A 23 16.23 -9.58 -7.10
C HIS A 23 16.38 -10.63 -6.00
N GLN A 24 17.62 -10.88 -5.57
CA GLN A 24 17.90 -11.78 -4.46
C GLN A 24 17.33 -11.26 -3.13
N SER A 25 17.16 -9.94 -3.00
CA SER A 25 16.73 -9.25 -1.79
C SER A 25 15.35 -8.58 -1.96
N LEU A 26 14.37 -9.30 -2.48
CA LEU A 26 12.99 -8.83 -2.40
C LEU A 26 12.51 -8.94 -0.94
N ARG A 27 12.28 -7.80 -0.28
CA ARG A 27 11.65 -7.81 1.06
C ARG A 27 10.23 -8.37 1.01
N HIS A 28 9.53 -8.17 -0.11
CA HIS A 28 8.20 -8.70 -0.40
C HIS A 28 8.03 -8.82 -1.93
N TRP A 29 7.32 -7.86 -2.54
CA TRP A 29 7.00 -7.79 -3.96
C TRP A 29 7.62 -6.58 -4.65
N VAL A 30 8.30 -5.70 -3.91
CA VAL A 30 8.96 -4.50 -4.41
C VAL A 30 10.39 -4.53 -3.91
N CYS A 31 11.35 -4.30 -4.80
CA CYS A 31 12.76 -4.22 -4.42
C CYS A 31 13.06 -2.91 -3.72
N ASP A 32 14.11 -2.90 -2.88
CA ASP A 32 14.52 -1.73 -2.10
C ASP A 32 14.72 -0.45 -2.95
N PRO A 33 15.35 -0.49 -4.16
CA PRO A 33 15.47 0.70 -5.01
C PRO A 33 14.13 1.26 -5.47
N CYS A 34 13.22 0.41 -5.96
CA CYS A 34 11.90 0.86 -6.41
C CYS A 34 11.05 1.39 -5.25
N TYR A 35 11.15 0.77 -4.07
CA TYR A 35 10.44 1.23 -2.88
C TYR A 35 10.98 2.57 -2.38
N ALA A 36 12.30 2.75 -2.37
CA ALA A 36 12.93 4.03 -2.01
C ALA A 36 12.63 5.15 -3.02
N GLY A 37 12.41 4.79 -4.28
CA GLY A 37 12.03 5.72 -5.35
C GLY A 37 10.58 6.19 -5.33
N LEU A 38 9.71 5.63 -4.47
CA LEU A 38 8.32 6.09 -4.35
C LEU A 38 8.29 7.55 -3.89
N CYS A 39 7.52 8.39 -4.60
CA CYS A 39 7.43 9.83 -4.29
C CYS A 39 6.78 10.06 -2.92
N ALA A 40 7.61 10.28 -1.91
CA ALA A 40 7.21 10.54 -0.54
C ALA A 40 6.61 11.93 -0.36
N LEU A 41 5.42 12.02 0.23
CA LEU A 41 4.84 13.30 0.64
C LEU A 41 5.34 13.69 2.04
N PRO A 42 5.61 14.99 2.29
CA PRO A 42 5.95 15.46 3.63
C PRO A 42 4.74 15.32 4.57
N LEU A 43 5.02 15.21 5.88
CA LEU A 43 3.95 15.21 6.89
C LEU A 43 3.14 16.52 6.90
N ALA A 44 3.76 17.61 6.43
CA ALA A 44 3.12 18.92 6.22
C ALA A 44 2.21 18.97 4.96
N GLY A 45 2.11 17.87 4.19
CA GLY A 45 1.24 17.74 3.01
C GLY A 45 -0.20 17.33 3.34
N GLN A 46 -0.64 17.57 4.58
CA GLN A 46 -2.03 17.36 4.99
C GLN A 46 -2.90 18.27 4.14
N ARG A 47 -3.90 17.70 3.48
CA ARG A 47 -4.89 18.49 2.76
C ARG A 47 -6.16 18.53 3.55
N ASP A 48 -6.56 19.73 3.90
CA ASP A 48 -7.86 20.00 4.46
C ASP A 48 -8.89 20.02 3.33
N ILE A 49 -9.79 19.04 3.34
CA ILE A 49 -10.93 19.01 2.43
C ILE A 49 -12.08 19.72 3.13
N ARG A 50 -12.55 20.82 2.51
CA ARG A 50 -13.79 21.48 2.93
C ARG A 50 -14.98 20.71 2.40
N LEU A 51 -15.80 20.21 3.31
CA LEU A 51 -17.04 19.54 3.00
C LEU A 51 -18.16 20.57 2.77
N GLY A 52 -19.19 20.20 2.01
CA GLY A 52 -20.30 21.11 1.67
C GLY A 52 -21.12 21.62 2.89
N ASN A 53 -20.93 21.00 4.06
CA ASN A 53 -21.53 21.43 5.33
C ASN A 53 -20.60 22.32 6.18
N GLY A 54 -19.51 22.85 5.60
CA GLY A 54 -18.56 23.73 6.28
C GLY A 54 -17.55 23.02 7.19
N ARG A 55 -17.67 21.70 7.39
CA ARG A 55 -16.67 20.92 8.13
C ARG A 55 -15.37 20.79 7.33
N VAL A 56 -14.25 20.79 8.04
CA VAL A 56 -12.94 20.50 7.48
C VAL A 56 -12.54 19.08 7.85
N LEU A 57 -12.15 18.29 6.85
CA LEU A 57 -11.60 16.97 7.05
C LEU A 57 -10.11 16.98 6.70
N PRO A 58 -9.21 16.78 7.66
CA PRO A 58 -7.80 16.64 7.36
C PRO A 58 -7.56 15.28 6.69
N VAL A 59 -6.88 15.30 5.54
CA VAL A 59 -6.56 14.10 4.74
C VAL A 59 -5.06 13.97 4.59
N PHE A 60 -4.61 12.73 4.73
CA PHE A 60 -3.20 12.39 4.82
C PHE A 60 -2.87 11.30 3.84
N SER A 61 -1.69 11.43 3.21
CA SER A 61 -1.13 10.39 2.37
C SER A 61 0.37 10.34 2.59
N ARG A 62 0.92 9.13 2.50
CA ARG A 62 2.37 8.91 2.58
C ARG A 62 3.08 9.14 1.25
N TRP A 63 2.39 8.88 0.14
CA TRP A 63 2.96 8.98 -1.21
C TRP A 63 2.04 9.74 -2.16
N LEU A 64 2.65 10.32 -3.20
CA LEU A 64 1.91 10.87 -4.33
C LEU A 64 1.25 9.73 -5.10
N PHE A 65 0.05 9.95 -5.63
CA PHE A 65 -0.65 8.96 -6.46
C PHE A 65 -0.13 8.99 -7.92
N ASP A 66 1.15 8.70 -8.09
CA ASP A 66 1.84 8.59 -9.38
C ASP A 66 1.85 7.14 -9.91
N ASP A 67 2.44 6.92 -11.09
CA ASP A 67 2.43 5.61 -11.77
C ASP A 67 2.94 4.44 -10.89
N PRO A 68 4.08 4.55 -10.17
CA PRO A 68 4.51 3.50 -9.25
C PRO A 68 3.48 3.18 -8.16
N VAL A 69 2.94 4.19 -7.48
CA VAL A 69 1.96 3.99 -6.40
C VAL A 69 0.63 3.46 -6.94
N GLN A 70 0.22 3.90 -8.13
CA GLN A 70 -0.95 3.39 -8.85
C GLN A 70 -0.83 1.88 -9.12
N LYS A 71 0.34 1.43 -9.62
CA LYS A 71 0.60 0.00 -9.86
C LYS A 71 0.52 -0.82 -8.57
N LEU A 72 1.09 -0.34 -7.46
CA LEU A 72 1.01 -1.04 -6.17
C LEU A 72 -0.43 -1.12 -5.65
N ILE A 73 -1.18 -0.01 -5.72
CA ILE A 73 -2.60 0.02 -5.30
C ILE A 73 -3.44 -0.88 -6.21
N HIS A 74 -3.16 -0.93 -7.51
CA HIS A 74 -3.84 -1.81 -8.44
C HIS A 74 -3.55 -3.29 -8.14
N ALA A 75 -2.29 -3.63 -7.89
CA ALA A 75 -1.86 -4.97 -7.50
C ALA A 75 -2.56 -5.43 -6.20
N LEU A 76 -2.68 -4.53 -5.22
CA LEU A 76 -3.44 -4.78 -4.00
C LEU A 76 -4.93 -5.00 -4.30
N LYS A 77 -5.57 -4.11 -5.08
CA LYS A 77 -7.02 -4.09 -5.31
C LYS A 77 -7.51 -5.23 -6.20
N TYR A 78 -6.76 -5.59 -7.23
CA TYR A 78 -7.26 -6.46 -8.31
C TYR A 78 -6.45 -7.75 -8.48
N ALA A 79 -5.17 -7.75 -8.10
CA ALA A 79 -4.32 -8.95 -8.20
C ALA A 79 -4.11 -9.66 -6.85
N ARG A 80 -4.85 -9.27 -5.81
CA ARG A 80 -4.86 -9.93 -4.48
C ARG A 80 -3.48 -10.04 -3.82
N HIS A 81 -2.58 -9.10 -4.09
CA HIS A 81 -1.29 -9.03 -3.41
C HIS A 81 -1.43 -8.47 -1.99
N PHE A 82 -2.12 -9.20 -1.10
CA PHE A 82 -2.46 -8.74 0.25
C PHE A 82 -1.25 -8.43 1.13
N SER A 83 -0.11 -9.09 0.92
CA SER A 83 1.09 -8.79 1.69
C SER A 83 1.65 -7.38 1.40
N LEU A 84 1.25 -6.72 0.30
CA LEU A 84 1.51 -5.29 0.09
C LEU A 84 0.82 -4.43 1.16
N ALA A 85 -0.39 -4.82 1.61
CA ALA A 85 -1.10 -4.07 2.65
C ALA A 85 -0.31 -4.05 3.96
N GLY A 86 0.31 -5.16 4.34
CA GLY A 86 1.18 -5.24 5.52
C GLY A 86 2.39 -4.30 5.41
N GLN A 87 3.10 -4.35 4.27
CA GLN A 87 4.27 -3.49 4.04
C GLN A 87 3.91 -2.00 4.04
N LEU A 88 2.89 -1.61 3.26
CA LEU A 88 2.47 -0.22 3.12
C LEU A 88 1.85 0.31 4.43
N GLY A 89 1.04 -0.51 5.11
CA GLY A 89 0.42 -0.18 6.39
C GLY A 89 1.44 0.04 7.50
N ALA A 90 2.48 -0.78 7.58
CA ALA A 90 3.57 -0.60 8.55
C ALA A 90 4.31 0.73 8.33
N GLU A 91 4.55 1.13 7.08
CA GLU A 91 5.18 2.42 6.78
C GLU A 91 4.25 3.59 7.12
N LEU A 92 2.94 3.46 6.90
CA LEU A 92 1.95 4.45 7.34
C LEU A 92 1.97 4.60 8.87
N ALA A 93 1.92 3.49 9.61
CA ALA A 93 1.96 3.51 11.07
C ALA A 93 3.26 4.13 11.60
N ARG A 94 4.42 3.77 11.02
CA ARG A 94 5.72 4.33 11.38
C ARG A 94 5.81 5.83 11.12
N ARG A 95 5.19 6.31 10.03
CA ARG A 95 5.26 7.72 9.63
C ARG A 95 4.29 8.61 10.39
N PHE A 96 3.05 8.14 10.60
CA PHE A 96 1.98 8.93 11.20
C PHE A 96 1.84 8.73 12.71
N GLY A 97 2.29 7.60 13.27
CA GLY A 97 2.28 7.36 14.72
C GLY A 97 3.02 8.45 15.52
N PRO A 98 4.25 8.86 15.14
CA PRO A 98 4.97 9.92 15.84
C PRO A 98 4.45 11.34 15.59
N ALA A 99 3.52 11.53 14.64
CA ALA A 99 3.05 12.86 14.22
C ALA A 99 2.07 13.52 15.22
N GLY A 100 1.97 12.98 16.44
CA GLY A 100 1.13 13.54 17.51
C GLY A 100 -0.36 13.29 17.33
N TRP A 101 -0.75 12.33 16.49
CA TRP A 101 -2.14 11.92 16.41
C TRP A 101 -2.46 11.07 17.62
N ASP A 102 -3.27 11.61 18.50
CA ASP A 102 -3.86 10.80 19.56
C ASP A 102 -4.87 9.83 18.94
N MET A 103 -4.39 8.63 18.62
CA MET A 103 -5.22 7.54 18.13
C MET A 103 -5.96 6.83 19.27
N GLN A 104 -5.79 7.25 20.54
CA GLN A 104 -6.49 6.63 21.66
C GLN A 104 -7.98 6.95 21.55
N GLY A 105 -8.80 5.91 21.66
CA GLY A 105 -10.24 6.01 21.44
C GLY A 105 -10.66 6.12 19.95
N CYS A 106 -9.72 6.15 19.00
CA CYS A 106 -10.05 6.10 17.58
C CYS A 106 -10.37 4.66 17.14
N THR A 107 -11.33 4.51 16.23
CA THR A 107 -11.69 3.23 15.61
C THR A 107 -11.35 3.25 14.13
N LEU A 108 -10.82 2.14 13.60
CA LEU A 108 -10.65 1.96 12.18
C LEU A 108 -12.00 1.62 11.54
N VAL A 109 -12.44 2.48 10.61
CA VAL A 109 -13.70 2.30 9.88
C VAL A 109 -13.39 2.02 8.41
N PRO A 110 -13.70 0.83 7.88
CA PRO A 110 -13.50 0.52 6.48
C PRO A 110 -14.41 1.37 5.61
N VAL A 111 -13.90 1.87 4.48
CA VAL A 111 -14.75 2.51 3.47
C VAL A 111 -15.50 1.41 2.71
N PRO A 112 -16.84 1.45 2.66
CA PRO A 112 -17.62 0.41 2.00
C PRO A 112 -17.35 0.41 0.49
N LEU A 113 -17.37 -0.79 -0.09
CA LEU A 113 -17.23 -1.00 -1.52
C LEU A 113 -18.60 -1.25 -2.17
N HIS A 114 -18.85 -0.61 -3.31
CA HIS A 114 -20.09 -0.83 -4.06
C HIS A 114 -20.24 -2.31 -4.46
N LYS A 115 -21.45 -2.88 -4.35
CA LYS A 115 -21.74 -4.31 -4.56
C LYS A 115 -21.09 -4.88 -5.84
N ARG A 116 -21.30 -4.22 -6.98
CA ARG A 116 -20.68 -4.61 -8.25
C ARG A 116 -19.14 -4.70 -8.19
N ARG A 117 -18.46 -3.76 -7.53
CA ARG A 117 -16.99 -3.80 -7.39
C ARG A 117 -16.54 -4.87 -6.42
N LEU A 118 -17.36 -5.18 -5.40
CA LEU A 118 -17.10 -6.29 -4.48
C LEU A 118 -17.23 -7.64 -5.21
N GLU A 119 -18.23 -7.79 -6.08
CA GLU A 119 -18.37 -8.97 -6.94
C GLU A 119 -17.19 -9.11 -7.91
N GLU A 120 -16.79 -8.02 -8.58
CA GLU A 120 -15.64 -8.01 -9.51
C GLU A 120 -14.31 -8.38 -8.81
N ARG A 121 -14.09 -7.92 -7.57
CA ARG A 121 -12.80 -8.09 -6.87
C ARG A 121 -12.79 -9.29 -5.91
N GLY A 122 -13.95 -9.66 -5.38
CA GLY A 122 -14.17 -10.71 -4.37
C GLY A 122 -13.74 -10.35 -2.94
N PHE A 123 -13.37 -9.08 -2.66
CA PHE A 123 -13.02 -8.58 -1.33
C PHE A 123 -13.04 -7.04 -1.28
N ASN A 124 -13.13 -6.48 -0.08
CA ASN A 124 -12.89 -5.06 0.19
C ASN A 124 -11.48 -4.87 0.73
N GLN A 125 -10.67 -4.00 0.11
CA GLN A 125 -9.28 -3.74 0.51
C GLN A 125 -9.15 -2.92 1.79
N SER A 126 -10.27 -2.36 2.27
CA SER A 126 -10.29 -1.52 3.47
C SER A 126 -10.72 -2.31 4.71
N GLU A 127 -11.17 -3.56 4.52
CA GLU A 127 -11.55 -4.51 5.57
C GLU A 127 -10.35 -5.33 6.05
#